data_AF-A0A641AMD5-F1
#
_entry.id   AF-A0A641AMD5-F1
#
_cell.length_a   1.000
_cell.length_b   1.000
_cell.length_c   1.000
_cell.angle_alpha   90.00
_cell.angle_beta   90.00
_cell.angle_gamma   90.00
#
_symmetry.space_group_name_H-M   'P 1'
#
loop_
_entity.id
_entity.type
_entity.pdbx_description
1 polymer ?
#
loop_
_entity_poly.entity_id
_entity_poly.type
_entity_poly.pdbx_seq_one_letter_code
_entity_poly.pdbx_strand_id
1 'polypeptide(L)'
;MSYTCRLVRVLGALATATALVMVGVVSAAPAEAASASSTTLCKGFTACAKQGRSHAGYAPVYRGSFWNMRAGHNCTNYVGYRLTNGRTVARPPGANGSGTWGAAARSAGIPVSGKPRVGSVAWWKPGYHGASPGGHVAYVEAVRPDGSIVISEDHLGGTFMWRVLRRNGAAWPSGFIHFREGDGSPQGKMLWARSEGAGKIRLSATASEPDTKAGAREYLVTVGGPRETPGVETVRFSTEFFRFERLATLRSRGATSVFVYALNTPGTAGGDVLLGSAPVTIG
;
A
#
# COMPACT_ATOMS: atom_id res chain seq x y z
N MET A 1 43.63 -70.22 82.56
CA MET A 1 42.19 -70.27 82.89
C MET A 1 41.40 -70.28 81.60
N SER A 2 40.45 -71.20 81.53
CA SER A 2 39.70 -71.70 80.39
C SER A 2 38.96 -70.65 79.53
N TYR A 3 38.98 -70.77 78.20
CA TYR A 3 37.88 -71.29 77.35
C TYR A 3 38.00 -70.85 75.87
N THR A 4 37.65 -71.82 75.03
CA THR A 4 37.48 -71.96 73.57
C THR A 4 36.65 -70.91 72.80
N CYS A 5 37.01 -70.75 71.52
CA CYS A 5 36.17 -70.90 70.29
C CYS A 5 34.75 -70.28 70.22
N ARG A 6 34.49 -69.45 69.19
CA ARG A 6 33.65 -69.85 68.02
C ARG A 6 33.44 -68.72 67.00
N LEU A 7 33.67 -69.05 65.73
CA LEU A 7 33.08 -68.37 64.57
C LEU A 7 31.56 -68.57 64.54
N VAL A 8 30.83 -67.54 64.10
CA VAL A 8 29.48 -67.68 63.52
C VAL A 8 29.48 -66.97 62.17
N ARG A 9 29.18 -67.73 61.10
CA ARG A 9 28.86 -67.21 59.76
C ARG A 9 27.46 -66.64 59.78
N VAL A 10 27.24 -65.44 59.22
CA VAL A 10 25.90 -64.92 58.93
C VAL A 10 25.79 -64.71 57.43
N LEU A 11 24.74 -65.33 56.87
CA LEU A 11 24.34 -65.34 55.46
C LEU A 11 23.92 -63.95 54.98
N GLY A 12 24.21 -63.66 53.71
CA GLY A 12 23.78 -62.45 53.03
C GLY A 12 22.29 -62.44 52.73
N ALA A 13 21.70 -61.23 52.77
CA ALA A 13 20.40 -60.94 52.19
C ALA A 13 20.49 -59.57 51.49
N LEU A 14 20.22 -59.56 50.17
CA LEU A 14 19.99 -58.36 49.38
C LEU A 14 18.75 -57.63 49.91
N ALA A 15 18.90 -56.37 50.30
CA ALA A 15 17.77 -55.49 50.58
C ALA A 15 17.66 -54.43 49.48
N THR A 16 16.55 -54.49 48.76
CA THR A 16 16.12 -53.59 47.69
C THR A 16 15.78 -52.20 48.24
N ALA A 17 16.46 -51.17 47.74
CA ALA A 17 16.18 -49.77 48.11
C ALA A 17 14.86 -49.30 47.47
N THR A 18 13.86 -48.99 48.28
CA THR A 18 12.60 -48.39 47.86
C THR A 18 12.77 -46.86 47.82
N ALA A 19 12.80 -46.27 46.63
CA ALA A 19 12.84 -44.83 46.46
C ALA A 19 11.41 -44.26 46.59
N LEU A 20 11.15 -43.43 47.61
CA LEU A 20 9.93 -42.62 47.70
C LEU A 20 9.94 -41.58 46.58
N VAL A 21 9.06 -41.73 45.60
CA VAL A 21 8.76 -40.70 44.60
C VAL A 21 7.78 -39.71 45.22
N MET A 22 8.29 -38.55 45.63
CA MET A 22 7.45 -37.40 45.98
C MET A 22 6.82 -36.85 44.69
N VAL A 23 5.50 -36.98 44.61
CA VAL A 23 4.66 -36.43 43.53
C VAL A 23 4.64 -34.91 43.66
N GLY A 24 5.49 -34.24 42.89
CA GLY A 24 5.35 -32.81 42.64
C GLY A 24 4.19 -32.57 41.68
N VAL A 25 3.06 -32.07 42.17
CA VAL A 25 2.00 -31.54 41.30
C VAL A 25 2.55 -30.28 40.64
N VAL A 26 3.12 -30.42 39.44
CA VAL A 26 3.47 -29.29 38.60
C VAL A 26 2.15 -28.70 38.12
N SER A 27 1.70 -27.61 38.74
CA SER A 27 0.68 -26.76 38.15
C SER A 27 1.26 -26.19 36.86
N ALA A 28 0.98 -26.84 35.73
CA ALA A 28 1.21 -26.25 34.44
C ALA A 28 0.35 -24.98 34.39
N ALA A 29 0.99 -23.81 34.53
CA ALA A 29 0.35 -22.56 34.13
C ALA A 29 -0.17 -22.78 32.70
N PRO A 30 -1.42 -22.38 32.38
CA PRO A 30 -1.89 -22.52 31.01
C PRO A 30 -0.87 -21.81 30.13
N ALA A 31 -0.29 -22.53 29.17
CA ALA A 31 0.46 -21.90 28.11
C ALA A 31 -0.51 -20.91 27.48
N GLU A 32 -0.31 -19.60 27.71
CA GLU A 32 -1.03 -18.58 26.97
C GLU A 32 -0.78 -18.90 25.50
N ALA A 33 -1.81 -19.43 24.83
CA ALA A 33 -1.73 -19.70 23.41
C ALA A 33 -1.24 -18.40 22.77
N ALA A 34 -0.04 -18.44 22.18
CA ALA A 34 0.57 -17.28 21.55
C ALA A 34 -0.45 -16.73 20.56
N SER A 35 -1.14 -15.67 20.98
CA SER A 35 -2.32 -15.19 20.26
C SER A 35 -1.84 -14.70 18.91
N ALA A 36 -2.38 -15.28 17.84
CA ALA A 36 -1.94 -15.01 16.48
C ALA A 36 -1.84 -13.48 16.26
N SER A 37 -0.72 -13.02 15.72
CA SER A 37 -0.48 -11.58 15.47
C SER A 37 -1.49 -10.95 14.52
N SER A 38 -2.17 -11.79 13.74
CA SER A 38 -3.23 -11.46 12.80
C SER A 38 -4.28 -12.58 12.79
N THR A 39 -5.56 -12.21 12.70
CA THR A 39 -6.67 -13.16 12.54
C THR A 39 -7.42 -12.85 11.26
N THR A 40 -7.56 -13.83 10.36
CA THR A 40 -8.40 -13.68 9.16
C THR A 40 -9.86 -13.84 9.53
N LEU A 41 -10.68 -12.86 9.16
CA LEU A 41 -12.11 -12.87 9.44
C LEU A 41 -12.90 -13.53 8.31
N CYS A 42 -12.53 -13.26 7.06
CA CYS A 42 -13.14 -13.84 5.87
C CYS A 42 -12.19 -13.71 4.66
N LYS A 43 -12.40 -14.52 3.61
CA LYS A 43 -11.69 -14.42 2.32
C LYS A 43 -12.66 -14.52 1.16
N GLY A 44 -12.36 -13.81 0.07
CA GLY A 44 -13.18 -13.72 -1.13
C GLY A 44 -14.33 -12.74 -0.99
N PHE A 45 -14.71 -12.08 -2.10
CA PHE A 45 -15.76 -11.06 -2.11
C PHE A 45 -17.09 -11.58 -1.54
N THR A 46 -17.58 -12.71 -2.06
CA THR A 46 -18.89 -13.26 -1.69
C THR A 46 -18.95 -13.71 -0.23
N ALA A 47 -17.95 -14.45 0.24
CA ALA A 47 -17.96 -14.96 1.61
C ALA A 47 -17.79 -13.84 2.64
N CYS A 48 -16.97 -12.83 2.35
CA CYS A 48 -16.88 -11.63 3.18
C CYS A 48 -18.22 -10.86 3.21
N ALA A 49 -18.84 -10.62 2.05
CA ALA A 49 -20.11 -9.92 1.98
C ALA A 49 -21.23 -10.63 2.77
N LYS A 50 -21.30 -11.96 2.72
CA LYS A 50 -22.25 -12.78 3.52
C LYS A 50 -22.07 -12.59 5.03
N GLN A 51 -20.87 -12.23 5.48
CA GLN A 51 -20.57 -11.95 6.89
C GLN A 51 -20.69 -10.46 7.24
N GLY A 52 -21.32 -9.64 6.38
CA GLY A 52 -21.44 -8.19 6.58
C GLY A 52 -20.13 -7.42 6.37
N ARG A 53 -19.10 -8.05 5.80
CA ARG A 53 -17.78 -7.44 5.56
C ARG A 53 -17.68 -6.98 4.12
N SER A 54 -18.11 -5.75 3.90
CA SER A 54 -18.22 -5.15 2.57
C SER A 54 -16.85 -5.07 1.86
N HIS A 55 -16.85 -5.19 0.53
CA HIS A 55 -15.73 -4.78 -0.32
C HIS A 55 -15.93 -3.35 -0.86
N ALA A 56 -16.85 -2.58 -0.27
CA ALA A 56 -17.20 -1.21 -0.62
C ALA A 56 -17.53 -0.99 -2.10
N GLY A 57 -18.13 -1.98 -2.77
CA GLY A 57 -18.44 -1.91 -4.21
C GLY A 57 -17.30 -2.32 -5.15
N TYR A 58 -16.15 -2.73 -4.63
CA TYR A 58 -14.99 -3.11 -5.47
C TYR A 58 -15.19 -4.38 -6.33
N ALA A 59 -15.90 -5.39 -5.83
CA ALA A 59 -16.02 -6.69 -6.49
C ALA A 59 -16.47 -6.66 -7.97
N PRO A 60 -17.48 -5.88 -8.39
CA PRO A 60 -17.85 -5.78 -9.81
C PRO A 60 -16.82 -5.03 -10.67
N VAL A 61 -15.93 -4.23 -10.07
CA VAL A 61 -15.04 -3.31 -10.78
C VAL A 61 -13.55 -3.61 -10.62
N TYR A 62 -13.18 -4.66 -9.86
CA TYR A 62 -11.79 -4.98 -9.52
C TYR A 62 -10.87 -5.20 -10.73
N ARG A 63 -11.42 -5.56 -11.89
CA ARG A 63 -10.69 -5.69 -13.17
C ARG A 63 -10.31 -4.35 -13.79
N GLY A 64 -10.84 -3.24 -13.28
CA GLY A 64 -10.43 -1.88 -13.62
C GLY A 64 -9.18 -1.46 -12.87
N SER A 65 -8.50 -0.43 -13.41
CA SER A 65 -7.34 0.20 -12.79
C SER A 65 -7.74 1.49 -12.07
N PHE A 66 -7.53 1.49 -10.76
CA PHE A 66 -7.73 2.63 -9.87
C PHE A 66 -6.39 3.19 -9.47
N TRP A 67 -6.28 4.52 -9.42
CA TRP A 67 -5.01 5.20 -9.13
C TRP A 67 -3.86 4.79 -10.07
N ASN A 68 -4.20 4.36 -11.29
CA ASN A 68 -3.27 3.78 -12.27
C ASN A 68 -2.43 2.62 -11.69
N MET A 69 -3.02 1.81 -10.81
CA MET A 69 -2.40 0.59 -10.27
C MET A 69 -2.73 -0.61 -11.15
N ARG A 70 -1.91 -1.66 -11.06
CA ARG A 70 -2.17 -2.93 -11.77
C ARG A 70 -3.54 -3.46 -11.35
N ALA A 71 -4.43 -3.57 -12.33
CA ALA A 71 -5.80 -4.04 -12.17
C ALA A 71 -5.89 -5.49 -11.69
N GLY A 72 -7.07 -5.86 -11.20
CA GLY A 72 -7.37 -7.19 -10.64
C GLY A 72 -7.09 -7.27 -9.15
N HIS A 73 -6.90 -8.51 -8.67
CA HIS A 73 -6.51 -8.75 -7.29
C HIS A 73 -5.11 -8.20 -7.03
N ASN A 74 -5.06 -7.09 -6.27
CA ASN A 74 -3.85 -6.37 -5.94
C ASN A 74 -4.13 -5.38 -4.80
N CYS A 75 -3.26 -5.36 -3.78
CA CYS A 75 -3.42 -4.48 -2.63
C CYS A 75 -3.43 -3.00 -3.01
N THR A 76 -2.55 -2.58 -3.92
CA THR A 76 -2.48 -1.17 -4.32
C THR A 76 -3.70 -0.74 -5.13
N ASN A 77 -4.27 -1.62 -5.97
CA ASN A 77 -5.46 -1.31 -6.75
C ASN A 77 -6.70 -1.22 -5.87
N TYR A 78 -6.85 -2.14 -4.92
CA TYR A 78 -7.96 -2.10 -3.96
C TYR A 78 -7.91 -0.85 -3.09
N VAL A 79 -6.76 -0.53 -2.49
CA VAL A 79 -6.65 0.67 -1.66
C VAL A 79 -6.77 1.94 -2.52
N GLY A 80 -6.23 1.93 -3.74
CA GLY A 80 -6.45 3.00 -4.72
C GLY A 80 -7.94 3.24 -4.97
N TYR A 81 -8.72 2.18 -5.22
CA TYR A 81 -10.18 2.26 -5.33
C TYR A 81 -10.82 2.87 -4.08
N ARG A 82 -10.45 2.42 -2.87
CA ARG A 82 -11.00 2.97 -1.62
C ARG A 82 -10.68 4.45 -1.41
N LEU A 83 -9.63 4.96 -2.04
CA LEU A 83 -9.20 6.35 -1.97
C LEU A 83 -9.81 7.22 -3.09
N THR A 84 -10.29 6.63 -4.19
CA THR A 84 -10.87 7.36 -5.33
C THR A 84 -12.36 7.11 -5.54
N ASN A 85 -12.97 6.15 -4.84
CA ASN A 85 -14.39 5.84 -4.97
C ASN A 85 -15.19 6.54 -3.85
N GLY A 86 -15.90 7.61 -4.21
CA GLY A 86 -16.58 8.48 -3.24
C GLY A 86 -15.63 9.39 -2.47
N ARG A 87 -14.37 9.49 -2.93
CA ARG A 87 -13.30 10.33 -2.41
C ARG A 87 -12.44 10.77 -3.59
N THR A 88 -11.83 11.95 -3.49
CA THR A 88 -11.03 12.57 -4.56
C THR A 88 -9.54 12.59 -4.22
N VAL A 89 -9.00 11.46 -3.74
CA VAL A 89 -7.59 11.42 -3.32
C VAL A 89 -6.69 11.14 -4.52
N ALA A 90 -5.90 12.13 -4.92
CA ALA A 90 -4.92 11.96 -5.99
C ALA A 90 -3.62 11.29 -5.50
N ARG A 91 -2.93 10.62 -6.44
CA ARG A 91 -1.76 9.77 -6.13
C ARG A 91 -0.51 10.61 -5.94
N PRO A 92 0.16 10.55 -4.78
CA PRO A 92 1.40 11.29 -4.59
C PRO A 92 2.51 10.72 -5.51
N PRO A 93 3.34 11.59 -6.12
CA PRO A 93 4.50 11.16 -6.89
C PRO A 93 5.40 10.19 -6.10
N GLY A 94 5.84 9.12 -6.76
CA GLY A 94 6.70 8.09 -6.16
C GLY A 94 5.96 6.93 -5.48
N ALA A 95 4.63 6.98 -5.32
CA ALA A 95 3.84 5.88 -4.79
C ALA A 95 3.62 4.77 -5.84
N ASN A 96 4.69 4.12 -6.31
CA ASN A 96 4.68 3.19 -7.45
C ASN A 96 4.31 1.74 -7.12
N GLY A 97 4.71 1.30 -5.94
CA GLY A 97 4.33 0.01 -5.37
C GLY A 97 4.00 0.17 -3.90
N SER A 98 3.32 -0.81 -3.30
CA SER A 98 2.85 -0.76 -1.91
C SER A 98 3.95 -0.33 -0.93
N GLY A 99 5.17 -0.89 -1.05
CA GLY A 99 6.30 -0.55 -0.20
C GLY A 99 6.80 0.89 -0.29
N THR A 100 6.48 1.63 -1.36
CA THR A 100 6.94 3.02 -1.56
C THR A 100 5.99 4.09 -1.02
N TRP A 101 4.74 3.71 -0.71
CA TRP A 101 3.68 4.68 -0.41
C TRP A 101 3.97 5.57 0.81
N GLY A 102 4.53 5.00 1.88
CA GLY A 102 4.84 5.78 3.07
C GLY A 102 5.95 6.82 2.86
N ALA A 103 6.91 6.57 1.97
CA ALA A 103 7.93 7.56 1.62
C ALA A 103 7.37 8.64 0.68
N ALA A 104 6.61 8.23 -0.34
CA ALA A 104 5.93 9.12 -1.27
C ALA A 104 4.95 10.07 -0.56
N ALA A 105 4.16 9.54 0.38
CA ALA A 105 3.24 10.33 1.18
C ALA A 105 3.95 11.42 1.99
N ARG A 106 5.05 11.08 2.68
CA ARG A 106 5.86 12.07 3.41
C ARG A 106 6.42 13.16 2.50
N SER A 107 6.96 12.77 1.34
CA SER A 107 7.49 13.70 0.35
C SER A 107 6.43 14.67 -0.18
N ALA A 108 5.18 14.21 -0.28
CA ALA A 108 4.02 15.00 -0.68
C ALA A 108 3.34 15.74 0.49
N GLY A 109 3.93 15.78 1.70
CA GLY A 109 3.34 16.45 2.87
C GLY A 109 2.12 15.75 3.48
N ILE A 110 1.80 14.53 3.05
CA ILE A 110 0.70 13.73 3.60
C ILE A 110 1.17 13.11 4.93
N PRO A 111 0.41 13.28 6.04
CA PRO A 111 0.85 12.77 7.33
C PRO A 111 1.01 11.25 7.34
N VAL A 112 2.16 10.78 7.83
CA VAL A 112 2.43 9.35 8.09
C VAL A 112 2.83 9.21 9.55
N SER A 113 2.13 8.36 10.30
CA SER A 113 2.36 8.20 11.74
C SER A 113 2.12 6.77 12.22
N GLY A 114 2.46 6.47 13.48
CA GLY A 114 2.15 5.19 14.13
C GLY A 114 0.72 5.09 14.68
N LYS A 115 -0.12 6.13 14.51
CA LYS A 115 -1.47 6.18 15.08
C LYS A 115 -2.51 5.77 14.02
N PRO A 116 -3.19 4.62 14.16
CA PRO A 116 -4.24 4.23 13.24
C PRO A 116 -5.47 5.12 13.38
N ARG A 117 -6.16 5.34 12.25
CA ARG A 117 -7.49 5.95 12.21
C ARG A 117 -8.34 5.24 11.16
N VAL A 118 -9.65 5.21 11.34
CA VAL A 118 -10.56 4.73 10.29
C VAL A 118 -10.32 5.56 9.03
N GLY A 119 -10.23 4.88 7.89
CA GLY A 119 -9.95 5.51 6.60
C GLY A 119 -8.48 5.81 6.29
N SER A 120 -7.58 5.59 7.25
CA SER A 120 -6.13 5.60 6.99
C SER A 120 -5.70 4.35 6.23
N VAL A 121 -4.56 4.44 5.55
CA VAL A 121 -3.93 3.30 4.88
C VAL A 121 -2.88 2.70 5.80
N ALA A 122 -3.08 1.46 6.22
CA ALA A 122 -2.04 0.66 6.86
C ALA A 122 -0.98 0.31 5.81
N TRP A 123 0.29 0.63 6.08
CA TRP A 123 1.39 0.49 5.14
C TRP A 123 2.52 -0.35 5.74
N TRP A 124 3.03 -1.29 4.95
CA TRP A 124 4.19 -2.11 5.26
C TRP A 124 5.32 -1.82 4.27
N LYS A 125 6.51 -1.58 4.81
CA LYS A 125 7.75 -1.56 4.05
C LYS A 125 8.02 -2.94 3.41
N PRO A 126 8.81 -2.99 2.32
CA PRO A 126 9.36 -4.23 1.77
C PRO A 126 9.87 -5.20 2.86
N GLY A 127 9.41 -6.45 2.84
CA GLY A 127 9.87 -7.51 3.75
C GLY A 127 9.53 -7.34 5.23
N TYR A 128 8.88 -6.24 5.63
CA TYR A 128 8.60 -5.96 7.04
C TYR A 128 7.44 -6.80 7.56
N HIS A 129 7.65 -7.49 8.70
CA HIS A 129 6.58 -8.19 9.42
C HIS A 129 5.80 -9.19 8.53
N GLY A 130 6.54 -9.94 7.70
CA GLY A 130 5.98 -10.93 6.78
C GLY A 130 5.32 -10.34 5.53
N ALA A 131 5.43 -9.02 5.31
CA ALA A 131 5.03 -8.41 4.04
C ALA A 131 5.90 -8.93 2.89
N SER A 132 5.33 -8.92 1.67
CA SER A 132 6.05 -9.31 0.46
C SER A 132 7.34 -8.47 0.27
N PRO A 133 8.30 -8.93 -0.56
CA PRO A 133 9.43 -8.10 -0.96
C PRO A 133 9.02 -6.76 -1.60
N GLY A 134 7.80 -6.64 -2.14
CA GLY A 134 7.26 -5.39 -2.66
C GLY A 134 6.62 -4.48 -1.60
N GLY A 135 6.48 -4.95 -0.35
CA GLY A 135 5.68 -4.31 0.70
C GLY A 135 4.20 -4.67 0.62
N HIS A 136 3.37 -3.98 1.40
CA HIS A 136 1.91 -4.18 1.39
C HIS A 136 1.16 -2.92 1.83
N VAL A 137 -0.11 -2.81 1.42
CA VAL A 137 -1.03 -1.76 1.88
C VAL A 137 -2.43 -2.33 2.11
N ALA A 138 -3.12 -1.81 3.12
CA ALA A 138 -4.49 -2.20 3.45
C ALA A 138 -5.29 -0.98 3.92
N TYR A 139 -6.61 -1.05 3.83
CA TYR A 139 -7.50 0.02 4.29
C TYR A 139 -7.94 -0.25 5.73
N VAL A 140 -7.84 0.75 6.61
CA VAL A 140 -8.28 0.63 8.00
C VAL A 140 -9.79 0.88 8.10
N GLU A 141 -10.53 -0.17 8.44
CA GLU A 141 -11.99 -0.15 8.55
C GLU A 141 -12.45 0.18 9.97
N ALA A 142 -11.70 -0.25 10.99
CA ALA A 142 -11.99 0.07 12.38
C ALA A 142 -10.72 0.11 13.23
N VAL A 143 -10.74 0.93 14.28
CA VAL A 143 -9.78 0.90 15.38
C VAL A 143 -10.54 0.50 16.64
N ARG A 144 -10.14 -0.59 17.28
CA ARG A 144 -10.84 -1.14 18.45
C ARG A 144 -10.32 -0.53 19.76
N PRO A 145 -11.10 -0.61 20.86
CA PRO A 145 -10.69 -0.07 22.16
C PRO A 145 -9.38 -0.66 22.71
N ASP A 146 -9.10 -1.94 22.43
CA ASP A 146 -7.85 -2.62 22.77
C ASP A 146 -6.65 -2.18 21.91
N GLY A 147 -6.88 -1.27 20.96
CA GLY A 147 -5.89 -0.74 20.03
C GLY A 147 -5.57 -1.65 18.85
N SER A 148 -6.20 -2.83 18.74
CA SER A 148 -6.15 -3.63 17.52
C SER A 148 -6.91 -2.93 16.38
N ILE A 149 -6.59 -3.29 15.15
CA ILE A 149 -7.25 -2.71 13.97
C ILE A 149 -7.94 -3.78 13.14
N VAL A 150 -9.05 -3.41 12.53
CA VAL A 150 -9.71 -4.19 11.48
C VAL A 150 -9.33 -3.57 10.15
N ILE A 151 -8.81 -4.40 9.25
CA ILE A 151 -8.43 -4.00 7.90
C ILE A 151 -9.20 -4.79 6.85
N SER A 152 -9.42 -4.15 5.71
CA SER A 152 -9.80 -4.80 4.46
C SER A 152 -8.68 -4.61 3.45
N GLU A 153 -8.44 -5.64 2.65
CA GLU A 153 -7.32 -5.65 1.71
C GLU A 153 -7.56 -6.65 0.57
N ASP A 154 -6.76 -6.52 -0.48
CA ASP A 154 -6.69 -7.48 -1.56
C ASP A 154 -5.22 -7.86 -1.79
N HIS A 155 -4.96 -8.96 -2.50
CA HIS A 155 -3.62 -9.52 -2.62
C HIS A 155 -3.28 -9.83 -4.06
N LEU A 156 -2.07 -9.43 -4.47
CA LEU A 156 -1.56 -9.82 -5.77
C LEU A 156 -1.43 -11.34 -5.86
N GLY A 157 -2.06 -11.95 -6.86
CA GLY A 157 -2.11 -13.42 -7.00
C GLY A 157 -2.98 -14.13 -5.95
N GLY A 158 -3.74 -13.38 -5.15
CA GLY A 158 -4.63 -13.91 -4.12
C GLY A 158 -6.06 -13.39 -4.29
N THR A 159 -6.69 -13.05 -3.17
CA THR A 159 -8.06 -12.53 -3.16
C THR A 159 -8.27 -11.52 -2.03
N PHE A 160 -9.43 -10.87 -2.07
CA PHE A 160 -9.91 -9.94 -1.08
C PHE A 160 -10.12 -10.61 0.28
N MET A 161 -9.80 -9.93 1.38
CA MET A 161 -10.05 -10.44 2.71
C MET A 161 -10.18 -9.32 3.75
N TRP A 162 -10.70 -9.70 4.91
CA TRP A 162 -10.68 -8.87 6.10
C TRP A 162 -9.84 -9.53 7.19
N ARG A 163 -9.04 -8.75 7.90
CA ARG A 163 -8.22 -9.22 9.02
C ARG A 163 -8.33 -8.32 10.24
N VAL A 164 -8.08 -8.90 11.40
CA VAL A 164 -7.76 -8.16 12.63
C VAL A 164 -6.26 -8.24 12.83
N LEU A 165 -5.61 -7.10 13.08
CA LEU A 165 -4.20 -7.04 13.46
C LEU A 165 -4.08 -6.61 14.91
N ARG A 166 -3.37 -7.42 15.70
CA ARG A 166 -3.13 -7.10 17.10
C ARG A 166 -2.15 -5.94 17.21
N ARG A 167 -2.43 -5.00 18.10
CA ARG A 167 -1.51 -3.88 18.39
C ARG A 167 -0.14 -4.42 18.76
N ASN A 168 0.91 -3.86 18.15
CA ASN A 168 2.30 -4.27 18.35
C ASN A 168 2.57 -5.76 18.06
N GLY A 169 1.67 -6.48 17.39
CA GLY A 169 1.90 -7.86 16.97
C GLY A 169 2.85 -7.94 15.78
N ALA A 170 3.38 -9.14 15.51
CA ALA A 170 4.29 -9.40 14.40
C ALA A 170 3.71 -9.14 12.98
N ALA A 171 2.42 -8.82 12.86
CA ALA A 171 1.78 -8.40 11.60
C ALA A 171 1.47 -6.90 11.55
N TRP A 172 1.80 -6.14 12.61
CA TRP A 172 1.48 -4.72 12.72
C TRP A 172 2.16 -3.90 11.61
N PRO A 173 1.48 -2.87 11.04
CA PRO A 173 2.03 -2.08 9.94
C PRO A 173 3.29 -1.28 10.31
N SER A 174 4.10 -0.92 9.31
CA SER A 174 5.21 0.02 9.48
C SER A 174 4.73 1.45 9.80
N GLY A 175 3.50 1.78 9.42
CA GLY A 175 2.85 3.04 9.74
C GLY A 175 1.48 3.18 9.07
N PHE A 176 0.83 4.31 9.34
CA PHE A 176 -0.48 4.66 8.79
C PHE A 176 -0.36 5.97 8.01
N ILE A 177 -0.83 5.95 6.77
CA ILE A 177 -0.87 7.11 5.88
C ILE A 177 -2.26 7.74 5.97
N HIS A 178 -2.31 9.05 6.22
CA HIS A 178 -3.53 9.81 6.47
C HIS A 178 -3.86 10.69 5.27
N PHE A 179 -4.40 10.08 4.22
CA PHE A 179 -4.90 10.81 3.05
C PHE A 179 -6.10 11.68 3.44
N ARG A 180 -6.03 12.96 3.10
CA ARG A 180 -7.17 13.89 3.14
C ARG A 180 -7.99 13.74 1.86
N GLU A 181 -9.27 14.08 1.91
CA GLU A 181 -10.04 14.28 0.68
C GLU A 181 -9.40 15.40 -0.14
N GLY A 182 -9.33 15.21 -1.46
CA GLY A 182 -8.88 16.25 -2.37
C GLY A 182 -10.02 17.19 -2.74
N ASP A 183 -9.71 18.22 -3.49
CA ASP A 183 -10.68 19.13 -4.10
C ASP A 183 -11.26 18.59 -5.42
N GLY A 184 -10.80 17.41 -5.88
CA GLY A 184 -11.12 16.82 -7.19
C GLY A 184 -9.99 16.96 -8.21
N SER A 185 -9.08 17.92 -8.02
CA SER A 185 -8.04 18.23 -9.00
C SER A 185 -7.04 17.07 -9.18
N PRO A 186 -6.51 16.86 -10.40
CA PRO A 186 -5.42 15.92 -10.62
C PRO A 186 -4.18 16.29 -9.79
N GLN A 187 -3.36 15.30 -9.42
CA GLN A 187 -2.03 15.56 -8.86
C GLN A 187 -0.95 14.85 -9.63
N GLY A 188 0.21 15.49 -9.70
CA GLY A 188 1.33 14.96 -10.41
C GLY A 188 2.53 15.90 -10.42
N LYS A 189 3.55 15.51 -11.17
CA LYS A 189 4.76 16.30 -11.39
C LYS A 189 5.40 15.92 -12.70
N MET A 190 5.81 16.92 -13.48
CA MET A 190 6.69 16.72 -14.63
C MET A 190 8.08 16.32 -14.12
N LEU A 191 8.59 15.20 -14.63
CA LEU A 191 9.90 14.68 -14.26
C LEU A 191 11.01 15.30 -15.11
N TRP A 192 10.81 15.36 -16.43
CA TRP A 192 11.73 16.00 -17.37
C TRP A 192 11.05 16.20 -18.73
N ALA A 193 11.60 17.09 -19.55
CA ALA A 193 11.33 17.21 -20.98
C ALA A 193 12.65 17.50 -21.71
N ARG A 194 12.84 16.94 -22.90
CA ARG A 194 14.04 17.12 -23.71
C ARG A 194 13.75 17.07 -25.20
N SER A 195 14.59 17.71 -25.98
CA SER A 195 14.60 17.62 -27.44
C SER A 195 15.16 16.27 -27.88
N GLU A 196 14.57 15.71 -28.93
CA GLU A 196 15.02 14.47 -29.58
C GLU A 196 15.48 14.74 -31.03
N GLY A 197 15.57 16.02 -31.42
CA GLY A 197 15.86 16.46 -32.78
C GLY A 197 14.68 16.31 -33.75
N ALA A 198 14.84 16.83 -34.97
CA ALA A 198 13.85 16.74 -36.04
C ALA A 198 12.42 17.16 -35.63
N GLY A 199 12.31 18.27 -34.90
CA GLY A 199 11.04 18.80 -34.41
C GLY A 199 10.40 18.01 -33.27
N LYS A 200 11.09 17.06 -32.64
CA LYS A 200 10.50 16.17 -31.62
C LYS A 200 10.98 16.50 -30.21
N ILE A 201 10.07 16.35 -29.27
CA ILE A 201 10.38 16.33 -27.84
C ILE A 201 9.95 15.00 -27.23
N ARG A 202 10.67 14.56 -26.21
CA ARG A 202 10.21 13.54 -25.28
C ARG A 202 10.06 14.16 -23.92
N LEU A 203 8.96 13.83 -23.24
CA LEU A 203 8.72 14.25 -21.87
C LEU A 203 8.33 13.06 -21.00
N SER A 204 8.58 13.19 -19.70
CA SER A 204 8.08 12.27 -18.70
C SER A 204 7.42 13.04 -17.57
N ALA A 205 6.29 12.53 -17.10
CA ALA A 205 5.60 13.05 -15.93
C ALA A 205 4.96 11.90 -15.13
N THR A 206 4.59 12.25 -13.90
CA THR A 206 3.64 11.49 -13.09
C THR A 206 2.36 12.26 -12.98
N ALA A 207 1.21 11.62 -13.11
CA ALA A 207 -0.06 12.21 -12.69
C ALA A 207 -1.14 11.17 -12.42
N SER A 208 -2.09 11.56 -11.59
CA SER A 208 -3.31 10.84 -11.29
C SER A 208 -4.45 11.83 -11.32
N GLU A 209 -5.49 11.46 -12.07
CA GLU A 209 -6.78 12.12 -12.07
C GLU A 209 -7.77 11.26 -11.27
N PRO A 210 -8.30 11.75 -10.13
CA PRO A 210 -9.07 10.91 -9.21
C PRO A 210 -10.48 10.58 -9.73
N ASP A 211 -11.02 11.41 -10.63
CA ASP A 211 -12.42 11.33 -11.05
C ASP A 211 -12.67 10.44 -12.28
N THR A 212 -11.62 9.93 -12.92
CA THR A 212 -11.75 9.15 -14.16
C THR A 212 -11.03 7.80 -14.16
N LYS A 213 -11.55 6.91 -14.99
CA LYS A 213 -11.03 5.56 -15.22
C LYS A 213 -9.68 5.61 -15.92
N ALA A 214 -8.92 4.52 -15.82
CA ALA A 214 -7.69 4.37 -16.57
C ALA A 214 -7.90 4.43 -18.08
N GLY A 215 -6.98 5.11 -18.78
CA GLY A 215 -7.05 5.34 -20.23
C GLY A 215 -7.83 6.59 -20.64
N ALA A 216 -8.74 7.08 -19.79
CA ALA A 216 -9.56 8.27 -20.05
C ALA A 216 -8.96 9.57 -19.46
N ARG A 217 -7.71 9.52 -19.01
CA ARG A 217 -7.00 10.62 -18.35
C ARG A 217 -6.33 11.46 -19.41
N GLU A 218 -6.73 12.72 -19.55
CA GLU A 218 -6.22 13.60 -20.58
C GLU A 218 -5.07 14.49 -20.08
N TYR A 219 -4.16 14.79 -21.00
CA TYR A 219 -3.01 15.63 -20.77
C TYR A 219 -2.91 16.66 -21.90
N LEU A 220 -2.46 17.85 -21.54
CA LEU A 220 -2.17 18.93 -22.48
C LEU A 220 -0.72 19.34 -22.34
N VAL A 221 -0.04 19.45 -23.48
CA VAL A 221 1.28 20.06 -23.58
C VAL A 221 1.10 21.37 -24.33
N THR A 222 1.62 22.47 -23.79
CA THR A 222 1.72 23.74 -24.52
C THR A 222 3.18 24.13 -24.73
N VAL A 223 3.47 24.73 -25.88
CA VAL A 223 4.83 25.10 -26.30
C VAL A 223 4.87 26.58 -26.63
N GLY A 224 5.85 27.28 -26.06
CA GLY A 224 6.00 28.74 -26.21
C GLY A 224 5.35 29.56 -25.10
N GLY A 225 4.49 28.96 -24.28
CA GLY A 225 3.87 29.63 -23.13
C GLY A 225 2.86 28.74 -22.40
N PRO A 226 2.38 29.17 -21.22
CA PRO A 226 1.29 28.51 -20.49
C PRO A 226 -0.01 28.38 -21.33
N ARG A 227 -0.91 27.46 -20.93
CA ARG A 227 -2.15 27.08 -21.63
C ARG A 227 -3.02 28.21 -22.17
N GLU A 228 -3.11 29.33 -21.47
CA GLU A 228 -3.96 30.47 -21.86
C GLU A 228 -3.22 31.51 -22.71
N THR A 229 -1.97 31.24 -23.07
CA THR A 229 -1.18 32.13 -23.93
C THR A 229 -1.70 32.05 -25.37
N PRO A 230 -2.09 33.17 -26.00
CA PRO A 230 -2.59 33.15 -27.37
C PRO A 230 -1.57 32.55 -28.34
N GLY A 231 -2.04 31.66 -29.23
CA GLY A 231 -1.24 31.12 -30.33
C GLY A 231 -0.20 30.08 -29.95
N VAL A 232 -0.14 29.61 -28.70
CA VAL A 232 0.77 28.53 -28.33
C VAL A 232 0.42 27.23 -29.03
N GLU A 233 1.44 26.48 -29.41
CA GLU A 233 1.25 25.16 -29.97
C GLU A 233 0.83 24.18 -28.88
N THR A 234 -0.20 23.37 -29.15
CA THR A 234 -0.78 22.42 -28.21
C THR A 234 -0.69 20.98 -28.70
N VAL A 235 -0.34 20.05 -27.81
CA VAL A 235 -0.44 18.61 -28.05
C VAL A 235 -1.27 17.98 -26.93
N ARG A 236 -2.33 17.25 -27.31
CA ARG A 236 -3.17 16.48 -26.38
C ARG A 236 -2.88 14.99 -26.51
N PHE A 237 -2.96 14.27 -25.40
CA PHE A 237 -2.90 12.81 -25.39
C PHE A 237 -3.56 12.25 -24.12
N SER A 238 -3.85 10.96 -24.13
CA SER A 238 -4.27 10.23 -22.94
C SER A 238 -3.33 9.06 -22.64
N THR A 239 -3.31 8.63 -21.38
CA THR A 239 -2.60 7.41 -20.99
C THR A 239 -3.20 6.79 -19.73
N GLU A 240 -3.12 5.47 -19.65
CA GLU A 240 -3.49 4.71 -18.45
C GLU A 240 -2.39 4.67 -17.38
N PHE A 241 -1.16 5.08 -17.71
CA PHE A 241 -0.02 4.97 -16.81
C PHE A 241 0.10 6.17 -15.87
N PHE A 242 0.41 5.92 -14.60
CA PHE A 242 0.67 6.99 -13.62
C PHE A 242 1.92 7.77 -14.01
N ARG A 243 3.01 7.03 -14.25
CA ARG A 243 4.25 7.55 -14.81
C ARG A 243 4.25 7.21 -16.28
N PHE A 244 4.41 8.22 -17.12
CA PHE A 244 4.43 8.03 -18.56
C PHE A 244 5.63 8.75 -19.18
N GLU A 245 5.98 8.30 -20.38
CA GLU A 245 6.81 9.04 -21.32
C GLU A 245 5.99 9.30 -22.58
N ARG A 246 6.12 10.49 -23.16
CA ARG A 246 5.43 10.87 -24.38
C ARG A 246 6.41 11.50 -25.36
N LEU A 247 6.51 10.92 -26.54
CA LEU A 247 7.12 11.56 -27.71
C LEU A 247 6.05 12.42 -28.39
N ALA A 248 6.39 13.66 -28.73
CA ALA A 248 5.55 14.57 -29.47
C ALA A 248 6.35 15.23 -30.59
N THR A 249 5.75 15.32 -31.78
CA THR A 249 6.28 16.11 -32.89
C THR A 249 5.65 17.49 -32.81
N LEU A 250 6.49 18.53 -32.89
CA LEU A 250 6.12 19.93 -32.77
C LEU A 250 6.40 20.66 -34.09
N ARG A 251 5.69 21.77 -34.29
CA ARG A 251 5.92 22.75 -35.35
C ARG A 251 6.92 23.82 -34.91
N SER A 252 6.93 24.14 -33.63
CA SER A 252 7.87 25.07 -33.01
C SER A 252 9.33 24.64 -33.22
N ARG A 253 10.23 25.59 -33.44
CA ARG A 253 11.67 25.38 -33.61
C ARG A 253 12.45 26.39 -32.77
N GLY A 254 13.69 26.05 -32.44
CA GLY A 254 14.57 26.89 -31.62
C GLY A 254 14.29 26.79 -30.13
N ALA A 255 14.84 27.75 -29.36
CA ALA A 255 14.69 27.81 -27.92
C ALA A 255 13.26 28.18 -27.52
N THR A 256 12.65 27.40 -26.63
CA THR A 256 11.28 27.60 -26.16
C THR A 256 11.09 26.96 -24.77
N SER A 257 9.87 27.04 -24.24
CA SER A 257 9.45 26.35 -23.02
C SER A 257 8.27 25.43 -23.29
N VAL A 258 8.29 24.27 -22.64
CA VAL A 258 7.21 23.29 -22.66
C VAL A 258 6.53 23.28 -21.31
N PHE A 259 5.20 23.27 -21.28
CA PHE A 259 4.37 23.18 -20.09
C PHE A 259 3.50 21.93 -20.21
N VAL A 260 3.42 21.13 -19.15
CA VAL A 260 2.65 19.88 -19.13
C VAL A 260 1.55 19.98 -18.09
N TYR A 261 0.31 19.75 -18.51
CA TYR A 261 -0.89 19.82 -17.68
C TYR A 261 -1.55 18.45 -17.61
N ALA A 262 -2.04 18.08 -16.43
CA ALA A 262 -3.05 17.04 -16.26
C ALA A 262 -4.43 17.72 -16.27
N LEU A 263 -5.35 17.16 -17.06
CA LEU A 263 -6.68 17.72 -17.22
C LEU A 263 -7.66 17.05 -16.27
N ASN A 264 -8.42 17.87 -15.56
CA ASN A 264 -9.53 17.46 -14.71
C ASN A 264 -10.65 16.91 -15.58
N THR A 265 -11.38 15.94 -15.05
CA THR A 265 -12.53 15.37 -15.73
C THR A 265 -13.63 16.43 -15.92
N PRO A 266 -14.16 16.64 -17.13
CA PRO A 266 -15.20 17.65 -17.34
C PRO A 266 -16.45 17.37 -16.50
N GLY A 267 -16.96 18.41 -15.83
CA GLY A 267 -18.17 18.33 -15.01
C GLY A 267 -17.99 17.73 -13.62
N THR A 268 -16.75 17.46 -13.19
CA THR A 268 -16.43 17.03 -11.82
C THR A 268 -15.82 18.19 -11.01
N ALA A 269 -15.64 17.99 -9.71
CA ALA A 269 -14.99 18.99 -8.86
C ALA A 269 -13.50 19.11 -9.21
N GLY A 270 -12.87 20.22 -8.82
CA GLY A 270 -11.45 20.47 -9.07
C GLY A 270 -11.18 21.27 -10.35
N GLY A 271 -9.91 21.30 -10.77
CA GLY A 271 -9.49 22.01 -11.96
C GLY A 271 -8.16 21.49 -12.50
N ASP A 272 -7.86 21.86 -13.75
CA ASP A 272 -6.65 21.42 -14.44
C ASP A 272 -5.38 21.85 -13.69
N VAL A 273 -4.36 20.98 -13.66
CA VAL A 273 -3.13 21.22 -12.89
C VAL A 273 -1.90 21.24 -13.80
N LEU A 274 -1.08 22.29 -13.66
CA LEU A 274 0.27 22.34 -14.23
C LEU A 274 1.17 21.36 -13.48
N LEU A 275 1.62 20.32 -14.16
CA LEU A 275 2.56 19.33 -13.63
C LEU A 275 3.99 19.88 -13.56
N GLY A 276 4.32 20.81 -14.45
CA GLY A 276 5.60 21.50 -14.49
C GLY A 276 5.94 22.04 -15.88
N SER A 277 7.06 22.73 -15.96
CA SER A 277 7.59 23.32 -17.20
C SER A 277 9.09 23.14 -17.31
N ALA A 278 9.61 23.10 -18.54
CA ALA A 278 11.04 23.03 -18.80
C ALA A 278 11.42 23.80 -20.07
N PRO A 279 12.59 24.48 -20.08
CA PRO A 279 13.16 25.03 -21.31
C PRO A 279 13.67 23.88 -22.20
N VAL A 280 13.50 24.03 -23.50
CA VAL A 280 14.00 23.08 -24.52
C VAL A 280 14.44 23.83 -25.77
N THR A 281 15.37 23.24 -26.53
CA THR A 281 15.74 23.71 -27.88
C THR A 281 15.29 22.68 -28.90
N ILE A 282 14.26 23.01 -29.69
CA ILE A 282 13.68 22.08 -30.67
C ILE A 282 14.44 22.24 -31.99
N GLY A 283 15.10 21.16 -32.42
CA GLY A 283 15.84 21.10 -33.69
C GLY A 283 14.95 20.88 -34.91
#